data_AF-A0A645JQX5-F1
#
_entry.id   AF-A0A645JQX5-F1
#
_cell.length_a   1.000
_cell.length_b   1.000
_cell.length_c   1.000
_cell.angle_alpha   90.00
_cell.angle_beta   90.00
_cell.angle_gamma   90.00
#
_symmetry.space_group_name_H-M   'P 1'
#
loop_
_entity.id
_entity.type
_entity.pdbx_description
1 polymer ?
#
loop_
_entity_poly.entity_id
_entity_poly.type
_entity_poly.pdbx_seq_one_letter_code
_entity_poly.pdbx_strand_id
1 'polypeptide(L)'
;MWEYEQYIKAKEIVERIGLWNPEFQRTIVLLNLLNELTGILYDTLDLKLDKYVDLRTLPVREFHKESVEKYSAYPIWTCDFEGSCLVGAEKFEIESIDSILHRFGDE
;
A
#
# COMPACT_ATOMS: atom_id res chain seq x y z
N MET A 1 10.84 27.20 -6.01
CA MET A 1 10.88 27.03 -4.53
C MET A 1 9.79 26.05 -4.10
N TRP A 2 8.53 26.32 -4.46
CA TRP A 2 7.39 25.42 -4.18
C TRP A 2 7.56 23.97 -4.71
N GLU A 3 7.91 23.78 -5.98
CA GLU A 3 8.13 22.42 -6.54
C GLU A 3 9.25 21.64 -5.83
N TYR A 4 10.29 22.35 -5.37
CA TYR A 4 11.41 21.74 -4.64
C TYR A 4 10.99 21.27 -3.25
N GLU A 5 10.12 22.02 -2.56
CA GLU A 5 9.54 21.60 -1.28
C GLU A 5 8.64 20.36 -1.46
N GLN A 6 7.86 20.31 -2.53
CA GLN A 6 7.04 19.13 -2.86
C GLN A 6 7.89 17.90 -3.15
N TYR A 7 9.03 18.08 -3.84
CA TYR A 7 9.98 17.01 -4.08
C TYR A 7 10.59 16.45 -2.78
N ILE A 8 11.00 17.33 -1.86
CA ILE A 8 11.50 16.91 -0.55
C ILE A 8 10.42 16.11 0.19
N LYS A 9 9.20 16.64 0.22
CA LYS A 9 8.07 15.99 0.90
C LYS A 9 7.75 14.62 0.29
N ALA A 10 7.69 14.51 -1.04
CA ALA A 10 7.48 13.23 -1.73
C ALA A 10 8.57 12.22 -1.37
N LYS A 11 9.84 12.65 -1.34
CA LYS A 11 10.97 11.80 -0.96
C LYS A 11 10.85 11.29 0.47
N GLU A 12 10.53 12.16 1.43
CA GLU A 12 10.32 11.76 2.84
C GLU A 12 9.20 10.74 2.98
N ILE A 13 8.10 10.88 2.22
CA ILE A 13 6.99 9.92 2.24
C ILE A 13 7.42 8.58 1.65
N VAL A 14 8.15 8.57 0.53
CA VAL A 14 8.69 7.34 -0.07
C VAL A 14 9.60 6.60 0.92
N GLU A 15 10.48 7.32 1.62
CA GLU A 15 11.33 6.73 2.67
C GLU A 15 10.49 6.12 3.80
N ARG A 16 9.45 6.81 4.26
CA ARG A 16 8.53 6.29 5.31
C ARG A 16 7.74 5.07 4.85
N ILE A 17 7.34 5.00 3.58
CA ILE A 17 6.69 3.83 2.99
C ILE A 17 7.66 2.65 2.96
N GLY A 18 8.92 2.86 2.57
CA GLY A 18 9.95 1.82 2.57
C GLY A 18 10.31 1.29 3.97
N LEU A 19 10.07 2.10 5.01
CA LEU A 19 10.22 1.70 6.42
C LEU A 19 8.96 1.09 7.02
N TRP A 20 7.84 1.07 6.28
CA TRP A 20 6.60 0.51 6.80
C TRP A 20 6.75 -0.98 7.07
N ASN A 21 6.33 -1.42 8.25
CA ASN A 21 6.42 -2.82 8.66
C ASN A 21 5.12 -3.25 9.37
N PRO A 22 4.45 -4.33 8.90
CA PRO A 22 3.21 -4.82 9.48
C PRO A 22 3.34 -5.32 10.93
N GLU A 23 4.56 -5.54 11.45
CA GLU A 23 4.80 -5.86 12.86
C GLU A 23 4.55 -4.68 13.80
N PHE A 24 4.76 -3.45 13.31
CA PHE A 24 4.76 -2.24 14.15
C PHE A 24 3.70 -1.23 13.73
N GLN A 25 3.16 -1.36 12.52
CA GLN A 25 2.28 -0.36 11.93
C GLN A 25 1.09 -1.01 11.25
N ARG A 26 -0.08 -0.39 11.46
CA ARG A 26 -1.32 -0.78 10.78
C ARG A 26 -1.30 -0.34 9.32
N THR A 27 -2.01 -1.07 8.47
CA THR A 27 -2.14 -0.81 7.03
C THR A 27 -2.75 0.57 6.76
N ILE A 28 -3.60 1.10 7.65
CA ILE A 28 -4.14 2.46 7.55
C ILE A 28 -3.04 3.54 7.52
N VAL A 29 -1.91 3.31 8.21
CA VAL A 29 -0.77 4.24 8.17
C VAL A 29 -0.16 4.26 6.77
N LEU A 30 0.03 3.08 6.17
CA LEU A 30 0.52 2.95 4.81
C LEU A 30 -0.44 3.56 3.78
N LEU A 31 -1.75 3.30 3.92
CA LEU A 31 -2.78 3.90 3.06
C LEU A 31 -2.71 5.43 3.07
N ASN A 32 -2.59 6.03 4.26
CA ASN A 32 -2.49 7.48 4.39
C ASN A 32 -1.24 8.04 3.70
N LEU A 33 -0.10 7.38 3.85
CA LEU A 33 1.14 7.76 3.17
C LEU A 33 1.01 7.65 1.65
N LEU A 34 0.42 6.56 1.16
CA LEU A 34 0.20 6.37 -0.28
C LEU A 34 -0.75 7.40 -0.87
N ASN A 35 -1.83 7.74 -0.16
CA ASN A 35 -2.77 8.79 -0.59
C ASN A 35 -2.09 10.17 -0.61
N GLU A 36 -1.30 10.49 0.41
CA GLU A 36 -0.54 11.74 0.47
C GLU A 36 0.48 11.83 -0.68
N LEU A 37 1.25 10.75 -0.91
CA LEU A 37 2.20 10.69 -2.01
C LEU A 37 1.50 10.79 -3.37
N THR A 38 0.38 10.09 -3.55
CA THR A 38 -0.42 10.12 -4.78
C THR A 38 -0.88 11.55 -5.09
N GLY A 39 -1.39 12.29 -4.10
CA GLY A 39 -1.78 13.69 -4.29
C GLY A 39 -0.60 14.59 -4.68
N ILE A 40 0.57 14.41 -4.06
CA ILE A 40 1.76 15.18 -4.44
C ILE A 40 2.23 14.82 -5.86
N LEU A 41 2.33 13.53 -6.17
CA LEU A 41 2.87 13.10 -7.47
C LEU A 41 1.93 13.47 -8.62
N TYR A 42 0.64 13.16 -8.51
CA TYR A 42 -0.32 13.41 -9.60
C TYR A 42 -0.74 14.87 -9.66
N ASP A 43 -1.23 15.44 -8.56
CA ASP A 43 -1.87 16.76 -8.60
C ASP A 43 -0.84 17.90 -8.73
N THR A 44 0.41 17.66 -8.32
CA THR A 44 1.45 18.70 -8.28
C THR A 44 2.55 18.48 -9.31
N LEU A 45 3.02 17.25 -9.50
CA LEU A 45 4.22 16.98 -10.29
C LEU A 45 3.96 16.27 -11.64
N ASP A 46 2.73 15.83 -11.90
CA ASP A 46 2.35 14.99 -13.06
C ASP A 46 3.21 13.71 -13.17
N LEU A 47 3.47 13.08 -12.03
CA LEU A 47 4.29 11.88 -11.89
C LEU A 47 3.45 10.69 -11.46
N LYS A 48 3.87 9.49 -11.86
CA LYS A 48 3.22 8.23 -11.49
C LYS A 48 3.86 7.59 -10.27
N LEU A 49 3.02 7.05 -9.39
CA LEU A 49 3.40 6.41 -8.13
C LEU A 49 4.33 5.19 -8.31
N ASP A 50 4.09 4.37 -9.34
CA ASP A 50 4.82 3.13 -9.64
C ASP A 50 6.32 3.34 -9.89
N LYS A 51 6.74 4.56 -10.24
CA LYS A 51 8.15 4.93 -10.37
C LYS A 51 8.87 5.12 -9.04
N TYR A 52 8.12 5.29 -7.95
CA TYR A 52 8.65 5.67 -6.64
C TYR A 52 8.43 4.60 -5.58
N VAL A 53 7.38 3.80 -5.72
CA VAL A 53 7.04 2.74 -4.77
C VAL A 53 6.68 1.47 -5.53
N ASP A 54 7.45 0.41 -5.31
CA ASP A 54 7.07 -0.93 -5.76
C ASP A 54 6.21 -1.61 -4.69
N LEU A 55 4.89 -1.49 -4.85
CA LEU A 55 3.91 -2.03 -3.92
C LEU A 55 4.01 -3.55 -3.75
N ARG A 56 4.55 -4.27 -4.74
CA ARG A 56 4.72 -5.74 -4.65
C ARG A 56 5.87 -6.15 -3.75
N THR A 57 6.75 -5.23 -3.41
CA THR A 57 7.88 -5.48 -2.50
C THR A 57 7.56 -5.10 -1.06
N LEU A 58 6.36 -4.59 -0.79
CA LEU A 58 5.94 -4.25 0.56
C LEU A 58 5.95 -5.51 1.44
N PRO A 59 6.46 -5.41 2.67
CA PRO A 59 6.50 -6.56 3.57
C PRO A 59 5.08 -7.02 3.87
N VAL A 60 4.83 -8.32 3.73
CA VAL A 60 3.60 -8.99 4.18
C VAL A 60 3.96 -9.91 5.33
N ARG A 61 3.08 -10.02 6.32
CA ARG A 61 3.32 -10.95 7.44
C ARG A 61 3.24 -12.40 6.97
N GLU A 62 4.12 -13.26 7.47
CA GLU A 62 4.17 -14.68 7.10
C GLU A 62 2.81 -15.39 7.20
N PHE A 63 2.02 -15.09 8.24
CA PHE A 63 0.68 -15.68 8.43
C PHE A 63 -0.31 -15.31 7.32
N HIS A 64 -0.21 -14.10 6.74
CA HIS A 64 -1.07 -13.66 5.64
C HIS A 64 -0.42 -13.88 4.27
N LYS A 65 0.87 -14.24 4.23
CA LYS A 65 1.65 -14.35 3.00
C LYS A 65 1.05 -15.35 2.03
N GLU A 66 0.68 -16.54 2.50
CA GLU A 66 0.05 -17.56 1.65
C GLU A 66 -1.25 -17.05 1.02
N SER A 67 -2.12 -16.41 1.81
CA SER A 67 -3.35 -15.82 1.30
C SER A 67 -3.09 -14.71 0.27
N VAL A 68 -2.16 -13.81 0.56
CA VAL A 68 -1.80 -12.72 -0.37
C VAL A 68 -1.21 -13.27 -1.67
N GLU A 69 -0.32 -14.27 -1.60
CA GLU A 69 0.27 -14.91 -2.78
C GLU A 69 -0.79 -15.65 -3.61
N LYS A 70 -1.68 -16.41 -2.96
CA LYS A 70 -2.80 -17.14 -3.59
C LYS A 70 -3.70 -16.20 -4.40
N TYR A 71 -3.96 -15.01 -3.88
CA TYR A 71 -4.85 -14.02 -4.52
C TYR A 71 -4.09 -12.88 -5.19
N SER A 72 -2.83 -13.06 -5.57
CA SER A 72 -1.99 -12.02 -6.20
C SER A 72 -2.53 -11.45 -7.53
N ALA A 73 -3.48 -12.15 -8.18
CA ALA A 73 -4.22 -11.64 -9.34
C ALA A 73 -5.31 -10.62 -8.97
N TYR A 74 -5.84 -10.69 -7.75
CA TYR A 74 -6.56 -9.59 -7.11
C TYR A 74 -5.49 -8.61 -6.58
N PRO A 75 -5.67 -7.28 -6.69
CA PRO A 75 -4.61 -6.32 -6.39
C PRO A 75 -4.41 -6.16 -4.88
N ILE A 76 -4.03 -7.24 -4.19
CA ILE A 76 -3.65 -7.28 -2.79
C ILE A 76 -2.16 -7.03 -2.71
N TRP A 77 -1.77 -5.96 -2.04
CA TRP A 77 -0.37 -5.55 -1.97
C TRP A 77 0.30 -6.04 -0.68
N THR A 78 -0.40 -5.94 0.46
CA THR A 78 0.09 -6.39 1.76
C THR A 78 -1.05 -6.44 2.77
N CYS A 79 -0.83 -7.06 3.94
CA CYS A 79 -1.75 -7.04 5.09
C CYS A 79 -0.98 -6.84 6.40
N ASP A 80 -1.61 -6.18 7.37
CA ASP A 80 -1.11 -6.05 8.75
C ASP A 80 -1.57 -7.21 9.66
N PHE A 81 -1.19 -7.15 10.95
CA PHE A 81 -1.53 -8.17 11.94
C PHE A 81 -3.03 -8.31 12.24
N GLU A 82 -3.82 -7.26 12.01
CA GLU A 82 -5.28 -7.30 12.22
C GLU A 82 -5.99 -7.93 11.00
N GLY A 83 -5.23 -8.39 10.00
CA GLY A 83 -5.78 -8.88 8.74
C GLY A 83 -6.32 -7.77 7.85
N SER A 84 -5.96 -6.50 8.10
CA SER A 84 -6.34 -5.39 7.23
C SER A 84 -5.39 -5.34 6.04
N CYS A 85 -5.91 -5.63 4.85
CA CYS A 85 -5.15 -5.73 3.62
C CYS A 85 -5.27 -4.47 2.76
N LEU A 86 -4.13 -3.97 2.29
CA LEU A 86 -4.08 -2.92 1.29
C LEU A 86 -4.41 -3.54 -0.06
N VAL A 87 -5.48 -3.03 -0.68
CA VAL A 87 -5.95 -3.51 -1.97
C VAL A 87 -6.14 -2.36 -2.97
N GLY A 88 -6.20 -2.67 -4.25
CA GLY A 88 -6.74 -1.78 -5.28
C GLY A 88 -5.81 -1.55 -6.48
N ALA A 89 -6.41 -1.37 -7.66
CA ALA A 89 -5.71 -1.12 -8.92
C ALA A 89 -5.76 0.36 -9.34
N GLU A 90 -6.90 1.02 -9.15
CA GLU A 90 -7.09 2.45 -9.48
C GLU A 90 -6.99 3.34 -8.25
N LYS A 91 -7.55 2.87 -7.13
CA LYS A 91 -7.55 3.56 -5.85
C LYS A 91 -7.22 2.57 -4.74
N PHE A 92 -6.44 3.01 -3.76
CA PHE A 92 -6.13 2.21 -2.60
C PHE A 92 -7.28 2.17 -1.60
N GLU A 93 -7.57 0.97 -1.13
CA GLU A 93 -8.58 0.69 -0.12
C GLU A 93 -8.04 -0.32 0.89
N ILE A 94 -8.78 -0.47 2.00
CA ILE A 94 -8.50 -1.51 3.00
C ILE A 94 -9.68 -2.46 3.04
N GLU A 95 -9.38 -3.74 2.87
CA GLU A 95 -10.34 -4.84 3.04
C GLU A 95 -9.81 -5.83 4.07
N SER A 96 -10.69 -6.49 4.83
CA SER A 96 -10.25 -7.56 5.73
C SER A 96 -9.91 -8.82 4.94
N ILE A 97 -8.88 -9.54 5.40
CA ILE A 97 -8.46 -10.79 4.78
C ILE A 97 -9.59 -11.83 4.79
N ASP A 98 -10.41 -11.86 5.85
CA ASP A 98 -11.56 -12.76 5.93
C ASP A 98 -12.61 -12.45 4.86
N SER A 99 -12.83 -11.17 4.55
CA SER A 99 -13.76 -10.78 3.48
C SER A 99 -13.25 -11.19 2.11
N ILE A 100 -11.94 -11.03 1.86
CA ILE A 100 -11.27 -11.48 0.64
C ILE A 100 -11.39 -13.00 0.52
N LEU A 101 -11.06 -13.74 1.58
CA LEU A 101 -11.16 -15.20 1.62
C LEU A 101 -12.59 -15.68 1.37
N HIS A 102 -13.59 -15.03 1.95
CA HIS A 102 -15.00 -15.37 1.72
C HIS A 102 -15.45 -15.06 0.29
N ARG A 103 -14.93 -13.99 -0.34
CA ARG A 103 -15.28 -13.61 -1.71
C ARG A 103 -14.70 -14.56 -2.75
N PHE A 104 -13.48 -15.03 -2.53
CA PHE A 104 -12.69 -15.81 -3.50
C PHE A 104 -12.41 -17.25 -3.05
N GLY A 105 -13.06 -17.69 -1.98
CA GLY A 105 -13.12 -19.07 -1.54
C GLY A 105 -14.52 -19.60 -1.77
N ASP A 106 -14.66 -20.59 -2.65
CA ASP A 106 -15.79 -21.51 -2.58
C ASP A 106 -15.55 -22.43 -1.36
N GLU A 107 -16.51 -22.37 -0.43
CA GLU A 107 -16.77 -23.24 0.75
C GLU A 107 -15.65 -23.49 1.79
#